data_AF-A0A8J8E3Z8-F1
#
_entry.id   AF-A0A8J8E3Z8-F1
#
_cell.length_a   1.000
_cell.length_b   1.000
_cell.length_c   1.000
_cell.angle_alpha   90.00
_cell.angle_beta   90.00
_cell.angle_gamma   90.00
#
_symmetry.space_group_name_H-M   'P 1'
#
loop_
_entity.id
_entity.type
_entity.pdbx_description
1 polymer ?
#
loop_
_entity_poly.entity_id
_entity_poly.type
_entity_poly.pdbx_seq_one_letter_code
_entity_poly.pdbx_strand_id
1 'polypeptide(L)'
;KRVYESLWGQEPEITYGQSVGDFNYFGAYLGVPTIVFGPKGANWHSADEWVSISSVRKVKQTYVEFFKALGTSKVNSRLRR
;
A
#
# COMPACT_ATOMS: atom_id res chain seq x y z
N LYS A 1 2.82 -10.99 -9.10
CA LYS A 1 3.71 -11.43 -7.99
C LYS A 1 3.09 -10.93 -6.68
N ARG A 2 2.87 -11.79 -5.68
CA ARG A 2 2.34 -11.41 -4.37
C ARG A 2 3.48 -10.87 -3.49
N VAL A 3 3.76 -9.57 -3.60
CA VAL A 3 4.95 -8.95 -2.99
C VAL A 3 4.90 -8.99 -1.47
N TYR A 4 3.75 -8.64 -0.87
CA TYR A 4 3.61 -8.59 0.58
C TYR A 4 3.82 -9.96 1.23
N GLU A 5 3.16 -11.00 0.71
CA GLU A 5 3.34 -12.38 1.16
C GLU A 5 4.81 -12.83 1.04
N SER A 6 5.47 -12.53 -0.08
CA SER A 6 6.88 -12.91 -0.26
C SER A 6 7.85 -12.27 0.72
N LEU A 7 7.52 -11.08 1.25
CA LEU A 7 8.36 -10.37 2.22
C LEU A 7 8.06 -10.76 3.66
N TRP A 8 6.79 -11.05 3.96
CA TRP A 8 6.31 -11.11 5.34
C TRP A 8 5.68 -12.45 5.74
N GLY A 9 5.69 -13.43 4.85
CA GLY A 9 5.21 -14.80 5.09
C GLY A 9 3.71 -14.91 5.35
N GLN A 10 2.95 -13.85 5.05
CA GLN A 10 1.52 -13.77 5.29
C GLN A 10 0.88 -12.77 4.31
N GLU A 11 -0.40 -12.93 4.05
CA GLU A 11 -1.19 -11.96 3.28
C GLU A 11 -1.42 -10.66 4.10
N PRO A 12 -1.59 -9.50 3.43
CA PRO A 12 -2.00 -8.29 4.11
C PRO A 12 -3.45 -8.44 4.59
N GLU A 13 -3.72 -7.94 5.77
CA GLU A 13 -5.08 -7.87 6.31
C GLU A 13 -5.91 -6.85 5.51
N ILE A 14 -7.13 -7.24 5.13
CA ILE A 14 -8.11 -6.34 4.53
C ILE A 14 -9.00 -5.82 5.66
N THR A 15 -9.02 -4.51 5.82
CA THR A 15 -9.78 -3.83 6.88
C THR A 15 -10.51 -2.62 6.33
N TYR A 16 -11.44 -2.08 7.12
CA TYR A 16 -12.23 -0.91 6.79
C TYR A 16 -11.90 0.23 7.77
N GLY A 17 -11.47 1.37 7.23
CA GLY A 17 -11.31 2.60 8.02
C GLY A 17 -12.57 3.46 7.95
N GLN A 18 -13.01 4.00 9.08
CA GLN A 18 -14.05 5.04 9.11
C GLN A 18 -13.42 6.41 8.81
N SER A 19 -12.91 6.57 7.60
CA SER A 19 -12.24 7.80 7.14
C SER A 19 -12.63 8.11 5.70
N VAL A 20 -12.59 9.40 5.36
CA VAL A 20 -12.70 9.89 3.98
C VAL A 20 -11.36 10.49 3.58
N GLY A 21 -10.96 10.30 2.32
CA GLY A 21 -9.76 10.90 1.76
C GLY A 21 -9.73 10.78 0.23
N ASP A 22 -8.60 11.13 -0.37
CA ASP A 22 -8.43 11.16 -1.83
C ASP A 22 -8.73 9.81 -2.48
N PHE A 23 -8.53 8.71 -1.75
CA PHE A 23 -8.83 7.36 -2.21
C PHE A 23 -10.32 7.14 -2.51
N ASN A 24 -11.24 7.85 -1.83
CA ASN A 24 -12.65 7.81 -2.19
C ASN A 24 -12.86 8.44 -3.57
N TYR A 25 -12.19 9.56 -3.86
CA TYR A 25 -12.28 10.22 -5.15
C TYR A 25 -11.74 9.34 -6.28
N PHE A 26 -10.50 8.84 -6.13
CA PHE A 26 -9.88 7.99 -7.14
C PHE A 26 -10.64 6.68 -7.36
N GLY A 27 -11.04 6.00 -6.27
CA GLY A 27 -11.70 4.71 -6.34
C GLY A 27 -13.15 4.80 -6.79
N ALA A 28 -13.96 5.61 -6.11
CA ALA A 28 -15.41 5.62 -6.30
C ALA A 28 -15.86 6.55 -7.45
N TYR A 29 -15.21 7.71 -7.61
CA TYR A 29 -15.65 8.70 -8.60
C TYR A 29 -14.94 8.55 -9.94
N LEU A 30 -13.65 8.21 -9.94
CA LEU A 30 -12.86 8.05 -11.17
C LEU A 30 -12.74 6.60 -11.64
N GLY A 31 -13.16 5.62 -10.82
CA GLY A 31 -13.10 4.20 -11.16
C GLY A 31 -11.66 3.67 -11.31
N VAL A 32 -10.67 4.37 -10.74
CA VAL A 32 -9.26 3.97 -10.83
C VAL A 32 -8.99 2.90 -9.76
N PRO A 33 -8.35 1.77 -10.11
CA PRO A 33 -7.91 0.78 -9.12
C PRO A 33 -7.04 1.45 -8.05
N THR A 34 -7.57 1.50 -6.81
CA THR A 34 -6.99 2.27 -5.71
C THR A 34 -6.74 1.35 -4.53
N ILE A 35 -5.56 1.47 -3.91
CA ILE A 35 -5.16 0.71 -2.73
C ILE A 35 -4.80 1.71 -1.63
N VAL A 36 -5.40 1.55 -0.45
CA VAL A 36 -5.00 2.26 0.76
C VAL A 36 -4.17 1.31 1.61
N PHE A 37 -2.91 1.64 1.83
CA PHE A 37 -1.97 0.80 2.57
C PHE A 37 -0.94 1.69 3.27
N GLY A 38 -0.73 1.52 4.57
CA GLY A 38 0.12 2.40 5.36
C GLY A 38 0.61 1.75 6.66
N PRO A 39 1.43 2.48 7.44
CA PRO A 39 1.98 1.97 8.70
C PRO A 39 0.92 1.92 9.79
N LYS A 40 1.18 1.12 10.82
CA LYS A 40 0.39 1.12 12.05
C LYS A 40 0.66 2.41 12.84
N GLY A 41 -0.42 3.04 13.27
CA GLY A 41 -0.46 4.20 14.15
C GLY A 41 -1.88 4.36 14.70
N ALA A 42 -2.07 5.33 15.58
CA ALA A 42 -3.39 5.62 16.15
C ALA A 42 -3.51 7.08 16.55
N ASN A 43 -4.71 7.44 17.01
CA ASN A 43 -5.04 8.76 17.55
C ASN A 43 -4.79 9.89 16.55
N TRP A 44 -5.10 9.62 15.27
CA TRP A 44 -5.03 10.62 14.21
C TRP A 44 -5.86 11.84 14.59
N HIS A 45 -5.29 13.04 14.40
CA HIS A 45 -5.90 14.33 14.80
C HIS A 45 -6.03 14.55 16.33
N SER A 46 -5.27 13.82 17.14
CA SER A 46 -5.23 14.01 18.60
C SER A 46 -3.81 14.34 19.08
N ALA A 47 -3.68 14.90 20.29
CA ALA A 47 -2.40 15.35 20.84
C ALA A 47 -1.39 14.21 21.08
N ASP A 48 -1.89 12.98 21.21
CA ASP A 48 -1.14 11.75 21.41
C ASP A 48 -1.04 10.90 20.14
N GLU A 49 -1.16 11.53 18.96
CA GLU A 49 -0.96 10.88 17.66
C GLU A 49 0.42 10.22 17.59
N TRP A 50 0.47 8.97 17.13
CA TRP A 50 1.72 8.22 17.04
C TRP A 50 1.75 7.24 15.89
N VAL A 51 2.97 6.82 15.54
CA VAL A 51 3.23 5.81 14.50
C VAL A 51 4.31 4.83 14.94
N SER A 52 4.13 3.56 14.57
CA SER A 52 5.13 2.51 14.81
C SER A 52 6.30 2.62 13.82
N ILE A 53 7.51 2.92 14.33
CA ILE A 53 8.73 3.02 13.50
C ILE A 53 9.07 1.71 12.79
N SER A 54 8.88 0.56 13.45
CA SER A 54 9.09 -0.76 12.81
C SER A 54 8.08 -0.99 11.68
N SER A 55 6.83 -0.56 11.86
CA SER A 55 5.81 -0.64 10.80
C SER A 55 6.14 0.28 9.63
N VAL A 56 6.66 1.49 9.86
CA VAL A 56 7.09 2.40 8.78
C VAL A 56 8.19 1.76 7.93
N ARG A 57 9.17 1.11 8.56
CA ARG A 57 10.23 0.38 7.84
C ARG A 57 9.66 -0.77 6.99
N LYS A 58 8.68 -1.52 7.53
CA LYS A 58 7.97 -2.59 6.81
C LYS A 58 7.24 -2.06 5.57
N VAL A 59 6.53 -0.94 5.71
CA VAL A 59 5.80 -0.30 4.61
C VAL A 59 6.75 0.21 3.53
N LYS A 60 7.85 0.89 3.92
CA LYS A 60 8.90 1.32 2.99
C LYS A 60 9.40 0.14 2.14
N GLN A 61 9.78 -0.97 2.78
CA GLN A 61 10.28 -2.14 2.07
C GLN A 61 9.23 -2.73 1.13
N THR A 62 7.98 -2.78 1.56
CA THR A 62 6.85 -3.23 0.74
C THR A 62 6.69 -2.37 -0.51
N TYR A 63 6.70 -1.04 -0.38
CA TYR A 63 6.57 -0.13 -1.52
C TYR A 63 7.72 -0.28 -2.52
N VAL A 64 8.96 -0.34 -2.03
CA VAL A 64 10.14 -0.51 -2.90
C VAL A 64 10.01 -1.77 -3.75
N GLU A 65 9.70 -2.91 -3.12
CA GLU A 65 9.58 -4.18 -3.84
C GLU A 65 8.33 -4.24 -4.73
N PHE A 66 7.25 -3.58 -4.32
CA PHE A 66 6.05 -3.45 -5.15
C PHE A 66 6.35 -2.67 -6.43
N PHE A 67 7.03 -1.52 -6.34
CA PHE A 67 7.38 -0.73 -7.52
C PHE A 67 8.41 -1.42 -8.41
N LYS A 68 9.38 -2.15 -7.84
CA LYS A 68 10.29 -3.01 -8.64
C LYS A 68 9.49 -4.05 -9.43
N ALA A 69 8.60 -4.78 -8.76
CA ALA A 69 7.77 -5.79 -9.41
C ALA A 69 6.87 -5.21 -10.51
N LEU A 70 6.31 -4.02 -10.30
CA LEU A 70 5.52 -3.30 -11.31
C LEU A 70 6.38 -2.85 -12.50
N GLY A 71 7.56 -2.28 -12.24
CA GLY A 71 8.49 -1.81 -13.28
C GLY A 71 8.98 -2.95 -14.19
N THR A 72 9.37 -4.08 -13.60
CA THR A 72 9.80 -5.27 -14.35
C THR A 72 8.65 -5.84 -15.19
N SER A 73 7.40 -5.78 -14.70
CA SER A 73 6.23 -6.27 -15.43
C SER A 73 5.96 -5.46 -16.72
N LYS A 74 6.16 -4.13 -16.70
CA LYS A 74 6.01 -3.28 -17.89
C LYS A 74 7.08 -3.53 -18.95
N VAL A 75 8.33 -3.76 -18.55
CA VAL A 75 9.44 -4.04 -19.47
C VAL A 75 9.19 -5.34 -20.25
N ASN A 76 8.76 -6.41 -19.57
CA ASN A 76 8.44 -7.68 -20.21
C ASN A 76 7.24 -7.61 -21.18
N SER A 77 6.26 -6.73 -20.93
CA SER A 77 5.14 -6.53 -21.86
C SER A 77 5.52 -5.76 -23.14
N ARG A 78 6.58 -4.92 -23.10
CA ARG A 78 7.07 -4.19 -24.28
C ARG A 78 8.00 -5.02 -25.16
N LEU A 79 8.77 -5.93 -24.57
CA LEU A 79 9.65 -6.88 -25.30
C LEU A 79 8.88 -8.01 -26.00
N ARG A 80 7.58 -8.16 -25.71
CA ARG A 80 6.69 -9.17 -26.30
C ARG A 80 5.75 -8.60 -27.38
N ARG A 81 5.97 -7.36 -27.83
CA ARG A 81 5.27 -6.74 -28.96
C ARG A 81 6.22 -6.53 -30.12
#